data_AF-A0A3D4YZZ5-F1
#
_entry.id   AF-A0A3D4YZZ5-F1
#
_cell.length_a   1.000
_cell.length_b   1.000
_cell.length_c   1.000
_cell.angle_alpha   90.00
_cell.angle_beta   90.00
_cell.angle_gamma   90.00
#
_symmetry.space_group_name_H-M   'P 1'
#
loop_
_entity.id
_entity.type
_entity.pdbx_description
1 polymer ?
#
loop_
_entity_poly.entity_id
_entity_poly.type
_entity_poly.pdbx_seq_one_letter_code
_entity_poly.pdbx_strand_id
1 'polypeptide(L)'
;LETFLVSTLGKGVVRAKDTPNFIANRIGTFAFMSALQRVMEEAYLIEEADKILGPAMGKPKSAMFRTADIAGIDTLAHVVKNTYDNCPKDEQRAVFVMPDVVKQMIAKGWTGDKAGQGFYKKEKSAEGKKILAIDLKTGEYRPQQEVKFASLKAAKGIEAVGERIKAVVNGDDRAAEFAWKSTRDTLIYTASRIPEIADDIVNVDNAMRWGFNWDLGPFELLDAIGLKETVERIKKDGLQVPALFTQVLEKGEGVFYKNKEGRRYYFDLKSNSYQAVPTKPNILLLKSLREQNRVMKSNASASLIDLGDGVLCLEFHSKMNAIDADIALLGFEALEKIKNENLSGLVIANQGENFSVGANLMLIWLESQQGNWKNVEEMVRQFQNFCMQLKYSPKPVVAAPFGLTLGGGCEFSIHCDR
;
A
#
# COMPACT_ATOMS: atom_id res chain seq x y z
N LEU A 1 -20.93 16.89 -5.29
CA LEU A 1 -20.55 15.49 -4.99
C LEU A 1 -19.14 15.41 -4.36
N GLU A 2 -18.10 15.90 -5.03
CA GLU A 2 -16.71 15.79 -4.51
C GLU A 2 -16.53 16.36 -3.09
N THR A 3 -17.03 17.57 -2.81
CA THR A 3 -16.98 18.16 -1.46
C THR A 3 -17.56 17.23 -0.40
N PHE A 4 -18.69 16.57 -0.67
CA PHE A 4 -19.31 15.62 0.26
C PHE A 4 -18.45 14.37 0.47
N LEU A 5 -17.96 13.75 -0.62
CA LEU A 5 -17.09 12.58 -0.55
C LEU A 5 -15.82 12.84 0.27
N VAL A 6 -15.29 14.05 0.15
CA VAL A 6 -14.01 14.40 0.75
C VAL A 6 -14.17 14.94 2.17
N SER A 7 -14.98 15.98 2.35
CA SER A 7 -15.10 16.70 3.61
C SER A 7 -16.01 15.99 4.60
N THR A 8 -16.98 15.21 4.13
CA THR A 8 -17.92 14.49 5.01
C THR A 8 -17.53 13.03 5.17
N LEU A 9 -17.19 12.33 4.08
CA LEU A 9 -16.87 10.89 4.14
C LEU A 9 -15.36 10.59 4.30
N GLY A 10 -14.50 11.61 4.22
CA GLY A 10 -13.05 11.45 4.36
C GLY A 10 -12.40 10.64 3.23
N LYS A 11 -13.00 10.59 2.03
CA LYS A 11 -12.51 9.76 0.92
C LYS A 11 -11.54 10.50 0.00
N GLY A 12 -10.54 9.76 -0.49
CA GLY A 12 -9.78 10.13 -1.67
C GLY A 12 -10.67 10.06 -2.92
N VAL A 13 -10.49 10.98 -3.85
CA VAL A 13 -11.25 11.03 -5.12
C VAL A 13 -10.25 10.98 -6.26
N VAL A 14 -10.50 10.10 -7.22
CA VAL A 14 -9.76 10.01 -8.48
C VAL A 14 -10.69 10.40 -9.63
N ARG A 15 -10.15 11.13 -10.61
CA ARG A 15 -10.87 11.51 -11.84
C ARG A 15 -10.47 10.55 -12.95
N ALA A 16 -11.44 9.77 -13.41
CA ALA A 16 -11.32 8.87 -14.54
C ALA A 16 -12.12 9.41 -15.74
N LYS A 17 -11.70 9.05 -16.95
CA LYS A 17 -12.52 9.21 -18.14
C LYS A 17 -13.57 8.09 -18.19
N ASP A 18 -14.67 8.37 -18.88
CA ASP A 18 -15.75 7.40 -19.07
C ASP A 18 -15.35 6.37 -20.15
N THR A 19 -14.51 5.43 -19.75
CA THR A 19 -14.02 4.33 -20.59
C THR A 19 -14.31 3.00 -19.91
N PRO A 20 -14.47 1.89 -20.66
CA PRO A 20 -14.76 0.58 -20.07
C PRO A 20 -13.79 0.22 -18.95
N ASN A 21 -14.34 -0.08 -17.77
CA ASN A 21 -13.62 -0.41 -16.54
C ASN A 21 -12.73 0.71 -15.94
N PHE A 22 -12.93 1.96 -16.36
CA PHE A 22 -12.29 3.16 -15.82
C PHE A 22 -10.75 2.99 -15.69
N ILE A 23 -10.18 3.30 -14.51
CA ILE A 23 -8.75 3.17 -14.24
C ILE A 23 -8.42 1.83 -13.57
N ALA A 24 -8.93 1.64 -12.35
CA ALA A 24 -8.47 0.58 -11.46
C ALA A 24 -8.79 -0.81 -12.02
N ASN A 25 -10.03 -1.05 -12.42
CA ASN A 25 -10.43 -2.34 -12.99
C ASN A 25 -9.72 -2.58 -14.33
N ARG A 26 -9.51 -1.55 -15.14
CA ARG A 26 -8.80 -1.66 -16.42
C ARG A 26 -7.37 -2.15 -16.26
N ILE A 27 -6.60 -1.52 -15.36
CA ILE A 27 -5.19 -1.87 -15.11
C ILE A 27 -5.10 -3.17 -14.29
N GLY A 28 -5.91 -3.31 -13.25
CA GLY A 28 -5.88 -4.46 -12.35
C GLY A 28 -6.24 -5.78 -13.05
N THR A 29 -7.26 -5.78 -13.91
CA THR A 29 -7.60 -6.98 -14.69
C THR A 29 -6.57 -7.28 -15.76
N PHE A 30 -5.98 -6.28 -16.41
CA PHE A 30 -4.85 -6.50 -17.32
C PHE A 30 -3.68 -7.18 -16.59
N ALA A 31 -3.26 -6.62 -15.44
CA ALA A 31 -2.15 -7.14 -14.65
C ALA A 31 -2.41 -8.60 -14.23
N PHE A 32 -3.65 -8.92 -13.85
CA PHE A 32 -4.04 -10.30 -13.55
C PHE A 32 -3.95 -11.20 -14.80
N MET A 33 -4.57 -10.80 -15.90
CA MET A 33 -4.67 -11.64 -17.09
C MET A 33 -3.32 -11.88 -17.77
N SER A 34 -2.47 -10.85 -17.89
CA SER A 34 -1.12 -10.95 -18.42
C SER A 34 -0.25 -11.89 -17.58
N ALA A 35 -0.28 -11.74 -16.25
CA ALA A 35 0.46 -12.64 -15.37
C ALA A 35 -0.11 -14.08 -15.38
N LEU A 36 -1.44 -14.27 -15.49
CA LEU A 36 -2.06 -15.58 -15.61
C LEU A 36 -1.62 -16.32 -16.88
N GLN A 37 -1.61 -15.63 -18.03
CA GLN A 37 -1.11 -16.21 -19.29
C GLN A 37 0.31 -16.75 -19.10
N ARG A 38 1.16 -15.97 -18.45
CA ARG A 38 2.55 -16.38 -18.22
C ARG A 38 2.71 -17.49 -17.19
N VAL A 39 1.86 -17.54 -16.17
CA VAL A 39 1.79 -18.69 -15.25
C VAL A 39 1.55 -19.97 -16.04
N MET A 40 0.65 -19.95 -17.02
CA MET A 40 0.34 -21.13 -17.83
C MET A 40 1.48 -21.45 -18.82
N GLU A 41 1.97 -20.46 -19.56
CA GLU A 41 3.00 -20.62 -20.61
C GLU A 41 4.34 -21.08 -20.04
N GLU A 42 4.80 -20.44 -18.97
CA GLU A 42 6.09 -20.73 -18.35
C GLU A 42 5.94 -21.81 -17.26
N ALA A 43 4.75 -22.34 -17.00
CA ALA A 43 4.45 -23.39 -16.03
C ALA A 43 4.82 -23.04 -14.58
N TYR A 44 4.36 -21.89 -14.09
CA TYR A 44 4.41 -21.58 -12.66
C TYR A 44 3.23 -22.23 -11.92
N LEU A 45 3.45 -22.51 -10.64
CA LEU A 45 2.37 -22.84 -9.72
C LEU A 45 1.63 -21.56 -9.29
N ILE A 46 0.34 -21.66 -8.97
CA ILE A 46 -0.42 -20.49 -8.49
C ILE A 46 0.14 -19.95 -7.17
N GLU A 47 0.69 -20.85 -6.34
CA GLU A 47 1.34 -20.49 -5.09
C GLU A 47 2.64 -19.71 -5.33
N GLU A 48 3.39 -20.06 -6.39
CA GLU A 48 4.59 -19.33 -6.78
C GLU A 48 4.22 -17.91 -7.21
N ALA A 49 3.23 -17.78 -8.10
CA ALA A 49 2.77 -16.50 -8.59
C ALA A 49 2.28 -15.58 -7.44
N ASP A 50 1.47 -16.11 -6.52
CA ASP A 50 1.00 -15.35 -5.36
C ASP A 50 2.13 -14.98 -4.40
N LYS A 51 3.12 -15.86 -4.22
CA LYS A 51 4.27 -15.58 -3.37
C LYS A 51 5.17 -14.49 -3.98
N ILE A 52 5.35 -14.52 -5.30
CA ILE A 52 6.19 -13.57 -6.04
C ILE A 52 5.49 -12.21 -6.15
N LEU A 53 4.24 -12.16 -6.62
CA LEU A 53 3.47 -10.93 -6.85
C LEU A 53 2.68 -10.48 -5.61
N GLY A 54 3.09 -10.92 -4.42
CA GLY A 54 2.49 -10.57 -3.14
C GLY A 54 3.21 -9.42 -2.42
N PRO A 55 3.33 -9.46 -1.09
CA PRO A 55 3.94 -8.37 -0.28
C PRO A 55 5.39 -8.01 -0.65
N ALA A 56 6.17 -8.96 -1.19
CA ALA A 56 7.52 -8.69 -1.68
C ALA A 56 7.52 -7.65 -2.82
N MET A 57 6.43 -7.61 -3.59
CA MET A 57 6.21 -6.70 -4.71
C MET A 57 5.29 -5.50 -4.37
N GLY A 58 5.08 -5.23 -3.07
CA GLY A 58 4.23 -4.13 -2.60
C GLY A 58 2.74 -4.33 -2.91
N LYS A 59 2.28 -5.59 -2.95
CA LYS A 59 0.88 -5.97 -3.16
C LYS A 59 0.27 -6.54 -1.87
N PRO A 60 -1.07 -6.58 -1.75
CA PRO A 60 -1.75 -7.17 -0.60
C PRO A 60 -1.34 -8.63 -0.35
N LYS A 61 -1.55 -9.12 0.89
CA LYS A 61 -1.29 -10.52 1.26
C LYS A 61 -2.12 -11.52 0.44
N SER A 62 -3.25 -11.09 -0.12
CA SER A 62 -4.09 -11.89 -1.01
C SER A 62 -3.53 -11.99 -2.45
N ALA A 63 -2.46 -11.27 -2.77
CA ALA A 63 -1.75 -11.35 -4.04
C ALA A 63 -2.69 -11.40 -5.27
N MET A 64 -2.48 -12.32 -6.22
CA MET A 64 -3.22 -12.37 -7.47
C MET A 64 -4.40 -13.35 -7.39
N PHE A 65 -4.15 -14.65 -7.15
CA PHE A 65 -5.14 -15.72 -7.23
C PHE A 65 -6.03 -15.73 -6.01
N ARG A 66 -5.45 -15.52 -4.83
CA ARG A 66 -6.22 -15.41 -3.60
C ARG A 66 -7.14 -14.18 -3.61
N THR A 67 -6.76 -13.07 -4.25
CA THR A 67 -7.64 -11.92 -4.47
C THR A 67 -8.78 -12.26 -5.42
N ALA A 68 -8.52 -13.00 -6.51
CA ALA A 68 -9.57 -13.46 -7.42
C ALA A 68 -10.59 -14.37 -6.71
N ASP A 69 -10.14 -15.24 -5.81
CA ASP A 69 -11.03 -16.07 -4.98
C ASP A 69 -11.89 -15.24 -4.02
N ILE A 70 -11.36 -14.14 -3.47
CA ILE A 70 -12.10 -13.26 -2.56
C ILE A 70 -13.14 -12.43 -3.34
N ALA A 71 -12.74 -11.86 -4.47
CA ALA A 71 -13.60 -11.01 -5.30
C ALA A 71 -14.69 -11.81 -6.06
N GLY A 72 -14.38 -13.06 -6.40
CA GLY A 72 -15.20 -13.92 -7.25
C GLY A 72 -14.62 -14.04 -8.66
N ILE A 73 -14.33 -15.28 -9.06
CA ILE A 73 -13.73 -15.58 -10.37
C ILE A 73 -14.71 -15.30 -11.52
N ASP A 74 -16.01 -15.52 -11.28
CA ASP A 74 -17.08 -15.17 -12.20
C ASP A 74 -17.21 -13.64 -12.37
N THR A 75 -17.15 -12.88 -11.28
CA THR A 75 -17.11 -11.40 -11.33
C THR A 75 -15.92 -10.92 -12.14
N LEU A 76 -14.73 -11.48 -11.88
CA LEU A 76 -13.52 -11.19 -12.64
C LEU A 76 -13.72 -11.47 -14.15
N ALA A 77 -14.30 -12.62 -14.49
CA ALA A 77 -14.58 -12.98 -15.89
C ALA A 77 -15.54 -12.01 -16.57
N HIS A 78 -16.57 -11.52 -15.86
CA HIS A 78 -17.46 -10.48 -16.38
C HIS A 78 -16.73 -9.16 -16.67
N VAL A 79 -15.86 -8.70 -15.76
CA VAL A 79 -15.07 -7.48 -15.94
C VAL A 79 -14.09 -7.61 -17.10
N VAL A 80 -13.38 -8.74 -17.18
CA VAL A 80 -12.44 -9.06 -18.28
C VAL A 80 -13.17 -9.08 -19.63
N LYS A 81 -14.33 -9.75 -19.70
CA LYS A 81 -15.16 -9.79 -20.90
C LYS A 81 -15.66 -8.40 -21.30
N ASN A 82 -16.07 -7.57 -20.33
CA ASN A 82 -16.49 -6.19 -20.60
C ASN A 82 -15.38 -5.36 -21.26
N THR A 83 -14.13 -5.48 -20.78
CA THR A 83 -12.97 -4.86 -21.45
C THR A 83 -12.80 -5.39 -22.87
N TYR A 84 -12.80 -6.72 -23.05
CA TYR A 84 -12.59 -7.32 -24.36
C TYR A 84 -13.65 -6.86 -25.36
N ASP A 85 -14.94 -6.86 -24.99
CA ASP A 85 -16.01 -6.50 -25.91
C ASP A 85 -16.00 -5.01 -26.27
N ASN A 86 -15.69 -4.14 -25.31
CA ASN A 86 -15.90 -2.69 -25.45
C ASN A 86 -14.63 -1.88 -25.79
N CYS A 87 -13.46 -2.52 -25.87
CA CYS A 87 -12.22 -1.85 -26.29
C CYS A 87 -11.59 -2.53 -27.51
N PRO A 88 -12.25 -2.47 -28.69
CA PRO A 88 -11.78 -3.12 -29.91
C PRO A 88 -10.46 -2.56 -30.44
N LYS A 89 -10.08 -1.34 -30.03
CA LYS A 89 -8.85 -0.64 -30.45
C LYS A 89 -7.68 -0.81 -29.47
N ASP A 90 -7.88 -1.53 -28.36
CA ASP A 90 -6.79 -1.80 -27.44
C ASP A 90 -5.79 -2.77 -28.10
N GLU A 91 -4.54 -2.36 -28.22
CA GLU A 91 -3.48 -3.12 -28.87
C GLU A 91 -3.18 -4.44 -28.14
N GLN A 92 -3.48 -4.51 -26.84
CA GLN A 92 -3.34 -5.69 -26.00
C GLN A 92 -4.68 -6.36 -25.67
N ARG A 93 -5.73 -6.08 -26.46
CA ARG A 93 -7.08 -6.65 -26.26
C ARG A 93 -7.08 -8.18 -26.11
N ALA A 94 -6.20 -8.89 -26.81
CA ALA A 94 -6.10 -10.35 -26.75
C ALA A 94 -5.76 -10.89 -25.34
N VAL A 95 -5.10 -10.09 -24.49
CA VAL A 95 -4.82 -10.45 -23.09
C VAL A 95 -6.11 -10.68 -22.30
N PHE A 96 -7.20 -10.03 -22.68
CA PHE A 96 -8.50 -10.15 -22.00
C PHE A 96 -9.34 -11.35 -22.47
N VAL A 97 -8.72 -12.32 -23.15
CA VAL A 97 -9.37 -13.60 -23.44
C VAL A 97 -9.18 -14.53 -22.24
N MET A 98 -10.29 -14.93 -21.61
CA MET A 98 -10.24 -15.84 -20.47
C MET A 98 -9.75 -17.23 -20.87
N PRO A 99 -8.76 -17.82 -20.18
CA PRO A 99 -8.32 -19.19 -20.43
C PRO A 99 -9.41 -20.24 -20.16
N ASP A 100 -9.36 -21.34 -20.89
CA ASP A 100 -10.40 -22.37 -20.82
C ASP A 100 -10.46 -23.07 -19.46
N VAL A 101 -9.32 -23.25 -18.77
CA VAL A 101 -9.30 -23.78 -17.40
C VAL A 101 -10.14 -22.92 -16.46
N VAL A 102 -10.07 -21.59 -16.57
CA VAL A 102 -10.85 -20.68 -15.73
C VAL A 102 -12.33 -20.70 -16.12
N LYS A 103 -12.65 -20.80 -17.42
CA LYS A 103 -14.05 -20.98 -17.87
C LYS A 103 -14.65 -22.27 -17.32
N GLN A 104 -13.89 -23.37 -17.32
CA GLN A 104 -14.33 -24.64 -16.76
C GLN A 104 -14.53 -24.57 -15.24
N MET A 105 -13.65 -23.86 -14.52
CA MET A 105 -13.84 -23.61 -13.08
C MET A 105 -15.17 -22.90 -12.81
N ILE A 106 -15.48 -21.83 -13.56
CA ILE A 106 -16.74 -21.11 -13.43
C ILE A 106 -17.93 -22.01 -13.77
N ALA A 107 -17.86 -22.79 -14.85
CA ALA A 107 -18.91 -23.72 -15.24
C ALA A 107 -19.19 -24.80 -14.18
N LYS A 108 -18.17 -25.22 -13.42
CA LYS A 108 -18.29 -26.14 -12.28
C LYS A 108 -18.73 -25.46 -10.97
N GLY A 109 -18.96 -24.14 -10.99
CA GLY A 109 -19.33 -23.35 -9.80
C GLY A 109 -18.16 -23.04 -8.86
N TRP A 110 -16.90 -23.22 -9.29
CA TRP A 110 -15.71 -22.98 -8.46
C TRP A 110 -15.33 -21.51 -8.54
N THR A 111 -16.18 -20.65 -7.98
CA THR A 111 -16.10 -19.19 -8.14
C THR A 111 -15.35 -18.47 -7.00
N GLY A 112 -14.58 -19.18 -6.18
CA GLY A 112 -13.80 -18.60 -5.08
C GLY A 112 -14.42 -18.84 -3.70
N ASP A 113 -14.11 -17.97 -2.73
CA ASP A 113 -14.48 -18.12 -1.31
C ASP A 113 -15.99 -18.26 -1.10
N LYS A 114 -16.81 -17.54 -1.90
CA LYS A 114 -18.28 -17.61 -1.83
C LYS A 114 -18.84 -19.00 -2.16
N ALA A 115 -18.10 -19.79 -2.94
CA ALA A 115 -18.45 -21.16 -3.31
C ALA A 115 -17.63 -22.21 -2.53
N GLY A 116 -16.80 -21.77 -1.56
CA GLY A 116 -15.90 -22.63 -0.79
C GLY A 116 -14.65 -23.11 -1.56
N GLN A 117 -14.58 -22.89 -2.87
CA GLN A 117 -13.44 -23.25 -3.71
C GLN A 117 -13.33 -22.41 -4.98
N GLY A 118 -12.10 -22.13 -5.40
CA GLY A 118 -11.73 -21.44 -6.63
C GLY A 118 -10.32 -21.86 -7.05
N PHE A 119 -9.38 -20.93 -7.18
CA PHE A 119 -7.97 -21.28 -7.35
C PHE A 119 -7.43 -22.03 -6.13
N TYR A 120 -7.90 -21.66 -4.94
CA TYR A 120 -7.67 -22.40 -3.71
C TYR A 120 -8.95 -23.07 -3.20
N LYS A 121 -8.80 -24.22 -2.54
CA LYS A 121 -9.88 -24.95 -1.88
C LYS A 121 -9.50 -25.22 -0.43
N LYS A 122 -10.41 -24.93 0.50
CA LYS A 122 -10.23 -25.24 1.93
C LYS A 122 -10.93 -26.55 2.24
N GLU A 123 -10.18 -27.55 2.69
CA GLU A 123 -10.71 -28.82 3.18
C GLU A 123 -10.52 -28.91 4.70
N LYS A 124 -11.52 -29.45 5.39
CA LYS A 124 -11.41 -29.82 6.81
C LYS A 124 -10.97 -31.28 6.88
N SER A 125 -9.83 -31.55 7.50
CA SER A 125 -9.38 -32.90 7.87
C SER A 125 -9.39 -33.08 9.38
N ALA A 126 -9.18 -34.32 9.84
CA ALA A 126 -9.02 -34.62 11.25
C ALA A 126 -7.79 -33.94 11.88
N GLU A 127 -6.75 -33.62 11.09
CA GLU A 127 -5.56 -32.89 11.55
C GLU A 127 -5.66 -31.35 11.42
N GLY A 128 -6.81 -30.82 10.95
CA GLY A 128 -7.05 -29.38 10.86
C GLY A 128 -7.54 -28.90 9.48
N LYS A 129 -7.29 -27.62 9.16
CA LYS A 129 -7.65 -27.05 7.85
C LYS A 129 -6.50 -27.26 6.86
N LYS A 130 -6.73 -28.03 5.79
CA LYS A 130 -5.81 -28.18 4.67
C LYS A 130 -6.22 -27.25 3.53
N ILE A 131 -5.25 -26.55 2.94
CA ILE A 131 -5.50 -25.73 1.74
C ILE A 131 -4.92 -26.47 0.54
N LEU A 132 -5.75 -26.65 -0.48
CA LEU A 132 -5.35 -27.18 -1.78
C LEU A 132 -5.27 -26.02 -2.79
N ALA A 133 -4.41 -26.20 -3.79
CA ALA A 133 -4.23 -25.29 -4.92
C ALA A 133 -4.59 -26.03 -6.21
N ILE A 134 -5.27 -25.35 -7.14
CA ILE A 134 -5.55 -25.92 -8.46
C ILE A 134 -4.27 -25.96 -9.30
N ASP A 135 -4.04 -27.08 -9.98
CA ASP A 135 -3.07 -27.16 -11.05
C ASP A 135 -3.73 -26.66 -12.35
N LEU A 136 -3.21 -25.57 -12.92
CA LEU A 136 -3.82 -24.96 -14.11
C LEU A 136 -3.66 -25.80 -15.38
N LYS A 137 -2.77 -26.80 -15.40
CA LYS A 137 -2.60 -27.70 -16.55
C LYS A 137 -3.61 -28.85 -16.51
N THR A 138 -3.83 -29.43 -15.33
CA THR A 138 -4.74 -30.59 -15.19
C THR A 138 -6.18 -30.18 -14.81
N GLY A 139 -6.35 -29.01 -14.19
CA GLY A 139 -7.62 -28.56 -13.63
C GLY A 139 -8.00 -29.30 -12.34
N GLU A 140 -7.06 -30.00 -11.71
CA GLU A 140 -7.26 -30.76 -10.47
C GLU A 140 -6.63 -30.08 -9.27
N TYR A 141 -7.20 -30.30 -8.08
CA TYR A 141 -6.63 -29.78 -6.84
C TYR A 141 -5.50 -30.67 -6.33
N ARG A 142 -4.41 -30.03 -5.90
CA ARG A 142 -3.28 -30.67 -5.23
C ARG A 142 -2.95 -29.98 -3.91
N PRO A 143 -2.27 -30.65 -2.96
CA PRO A 143 -1.74 -29.98 -1.78
C PRO A 143 -0.87 -28.78 -2.17
N GLN A 144 -0.98 -27.69 -1.39
CA GLN A 144 -0.10 -26.53 -1.57
C GLN A 144 1.36 -26.92 -1.38
N GLN A 145 2.23 -26.35 -2.21
CA GLN A 145 3.68 -26.54 -2.11
C GLN A 145 4.35 -25.34 -1.42
N GLU A 146 5.42 -25.61 -0.68
CA GLU A 146 6.22 -24.56 -0.07
C GLU A 146 7.05 -23.84 -1.14
N VAL A 147 6.88 -22.52 -1.25
CA VAL A 147 7.58 -21.70 -2.24
C VAL A 147 8.78 -20.99 -1.62
N LYS A 148 9.96 -21.23 -2.18
CA LYS A 148 11.23 -20.61 -1.77
C LYS A 148 12.02 -20.14 -2.99
N PHE A 149 12.36 -18.85 -3.02
CA PHE A 149 13.20 -18.25 -4.06
C PHE A 149 14.28 -17.38 -3.43
N ALA A 150 15.44 -17.32 -4.07
CA ALA A 150 16.59 -16.58 -3.57
C ALA A 150 16.33 -15.07 -3.61
N SER A 151 15.72 -14.57 -4.69
CA SER A 151 15.32 -13.17 -4.85
C SER A 151 14.36 -12.71 -3.74
N LEU A 152 13.33 -13.51 -3.44
CA LEU A 152 12.38 -13.21 -2.37
C LEU A 152 13.01 -13.26 -0.97
N LYS A 153 13.99 -14.16 -0.78
CA LYS A 153 14.76 -14.23 0.48
C LYS A 153 15.67 -13.02 0.64
N ALA A 154 16.33 -12.58 -0.42
CA ALA A 154 17.21 -11.41 -0.41
C ALA A 154 16.44 -10.11 -0.13
N ALA A 155 15.20 -10.02 -0.62
CA ALA A 155 14.32 -8.88 -0.37
C ALA A 155 13.72 -8.87 1.06
N LYS A 156 13.89 -9.95 1.83
CA LYS A 156 13.33 -10.07 3.18
C LYS A 156 14.06 -9.13 4.14
N GLY A 157 13.31 -8.23 4.79
CA GLY A 157 13.86 -7.26 5.74
C GLY A 157 14.16 -5.89 5.14
N ILE A 158 14.04 -5.72 3.82
CA ILE A 158 14.08 -4.40 3.20
C ILE A 158 12.74 -3.69 3.47
N GLU A 159 12.76 -2.69 4.35
CA GLU A 159 11.56 -1.96 4.77
C GLU A 159 11.04 -1.03 3.66
N ALA A 160 11.95 -0.28 3.02
CA ALA A 160 11.63 0.61 1.92
C ALA A 160 11.05 -0.16 0.74
N VAL A 161 9.77 0.09 0.43
CA VAL A 161 9.02 -0.66 -0.59
C VAL A 161 9.71 -0.61 -1.95
N GLY A 162 10.17 0.56 -2.38
CA GLY A 162 10.84 0.74 -3.66
C GLY A 162 12.11 -0.11 -3.81
N GLU A 163 13.01 -0.03 -2.82
CA GLU A 163 14.24 -0.83 -2.77
C GLU A 163 13.94 -2.33 -2.68
N ARG A 164 12.91 -2.72 -1.94
CA ARG A 164 12.47 -4.11 -1.84
C ARG A 164 12.03 -4.65 -3.20
N ILE A 165 11.17 -3.91 -3.91
CA ILE A 165 10.71 -4.31 -5.24
C ILE A 165 11.89 -4.35 -6.23
N LYS A 166 12.75 -3.33 -6.21
CA LYS A 166 13.95 -3.25 -7.04
C LYS A 166 14.88 -4.45 -6.82
N ALA A 167 15.07 -4.89 -5.58
CA ALA A 167 15.85 -6.08 -5.25
C ALA A 167 15.23 -7.36 -5.82
N VAL A 168 13.90 -7.51 -5.79
CA VAL A 168 13.22 -8.69 -6.37
C VAL A 168 13.35 -8.72 -7.89
N VAL A 169 13.04 -7.62 -8.59
CA VAL A 169 13.02 -7.62 -10.07
C VAL A 169 14.41 -7.68 -10.71
N ASN A 170 15.46 -7.40 -9.93
CA ASN A 170 16.86 -7.49 -10.35
C ASN A 170 17.56 -8.77 -9.88
N GLY A 171 16.84 -9.69 -9.23
CA GLY A 171 17.38 -11.01 -8.89
C GLY A 171 17.69 -11.85 -10.14
N ASP A 172 18.44 -12.93 -9.93
CA ASP A 172 18.91 -13.85 -10.99
C ASP A 172 18.27 -15.23 -10.85
N ASP A 173 16.99 -15.27 -10.50
CA ASP A 173 16.21 -16.50 -10.43
C ASP A 173 14.89 -16.38 -11.18
N ARG A 174 14.23 -17.53 -11.38
CA ARG A 174 12.95 -17.60 -12.11
C ARG A 174 11.83 -16.77 -11.46
N ALA A 175 11.92 -16.48 -10.16
CA ALA A 175 10.99 -15.59 -9.49
C ALA A 175 11.23 -14.12 -9.84
N ALA A 176 12.49 -13.70 -9.93
CA ALA A 176 12.85 -12.35 -10.37
C ALA A 176 12.43 -12.12 -11.83
N GLU A 177 12.61 -13.11 -12.70
CA GLU A 177 12.12 -13.06 -14.08
C GLU A 177 10.58 -12.94 -14.13
N PHE A 178 9.87 -13.69 -13.26
CA PHE A 178 8.43 -13.55 -13.11
C PHE A 178 8.00 -12.18 -12.58
N ALA A 179 8.66 -11.67 -11.55
CA ALA A 179 8.36 -10.36 -11.01
C ALA A 179 8.59 -9.26 -12.07
N TRP A 180 9.72 -9.34 -12.80
CA TRP A 180 10.09 -8.37 -13.83
C TRP A 180 9.07 -8.34 -14.97
N LYS A 181 8.85 -9.47 -15.67
CA LYS A 181 7.99 -9.50 -16.86
C LYS A 181 6.55 -9.08 -16.53
N SER A 182 5.97 -9.55 -15.42
CA SER A 182 4.60 -9.14 -15.00
C SER A 182 4.51 -7.65 -14.70
N THR A 183 5.53 -7.11 -14.03
CA THR A 183 5.60 -5.68 -13.70
C THR A 183 5.77 -4.85 -14.95
N ARG A 184 6.74 -5.20 -15.80
CA ARG A 184 7.04 -4.58 -17.08
C ARG A 184 5.80 -4.48 -17.96
N ASP A 185 5.09 -5.58 -18.16
CA ASP A 185 3.91 -5.62 -19.04
C ASP A 185 2.79 -4.73 -18.48
N THR A 186 2.58 -4.76 -17.16
CA THR A 186 1.62 -3.87 -16.49
C THR A 186 1.99 -2.39 -16.65
N LEU A 187 3.27 -2.05 -16.54
CA LEU A 187 3.76 -0.67 -16.68
C LEU A 187 3.64 -0.18 -18.13
N ILE A 188 4.00 -1.00 -19.11
CA ILE A 188 3.84 -0.70 -20.55
C ILE A 188 2.36 -0.45 -20.87
N TYR A 189 1.49 -1.36 -20.42
CA TYR A 189 0.05 -1.24 -20.64
C TYR A 189 -0.51 0.03 -19.98
N THR A 190 -0.17 0.27 -18.72
CA THR A 190 -0.62 1.47 -17.98
C THR A 190 -0.22 2.75 -18.71
N ALA A 191 1.05 2.86 -19.13
CA ALA A 191 1.53 4.02 -19.87
C ALA A 191 0.80 4.20 -21.21
N SER A 192 0.44 3.10 -21.86
CA SER A 192 -0.29 3.10 -23.13
C SER A 192 -1.77 3.41 -22.98
N ARG A 193 -2.31 3.41 -21.75
CA ARG A 193 -3.70 3.80 -21.46
C ARG A 193 -3.84 5.26 -21.05
N ILE A 194 -2.77 6.04 -21.03
CA ILE A 194 -2.84 7.48 -20.76
C ILE A 194 -2.64 8.25 -22.08
N PRO A 195 -3.52 9.20 -22.43
CA PRO A 195 -4.59 9.77 -21.61
C PRO A 195 -5.98 9.14 -21.84
N GLU A 196 -6.07 7.88 -22.29
CA GLU A 196 -7.35 7.19 -22.56
C GLU A 196 -8.23 7.07 -21.31
N ILE A 197 -7.68 6.56 -20.20
CA ILE A 197 -8.43 6.24 -18.97
C ILE A 197 -8.43 7.38 -17.93
N ALA A 198 -7.46 8.29 -18.01
CA ALA A 198 -7.27 9.41 -17.09
C ALA A 198 -6.45 10.51 -17.77
N ASP A 199 -6.56 11.74 -17.28
CA ASP A 199 -5.79 12.88 -17.82
C ASP A 199 -4.37 12.99 -17.26
N ASP A 200 -4.10 12.38 -16.11
CA ASP A 200 -2.82 12.49 -15.41
C ASP A 200 -2.43 11.19 -14.68
N ILE A 201 -1.15 11.11 -14.35
CA ILE A 201 -0.55 9.96 -13.66
C ILE A 201 -0.95 9.84 -12.19
N VAL A 202 -1.34 10.96 -11.55
CA VAL A 202 -1.67 11.02 -10.13
C VAL A 202 -2.96 10.25 -9.87
N ASN A 203 -3.98 10.47 -10.69
CA ASN A 203 -5.24 9.74 -10.62
C ASN A 203 -5.05 8.24 -10.89
N VAL A 204 -4.11 7.89 -11.78
CA VAL A 204 -3.77 6.48 -12.06
C VAL A 204 -3.11 5.81 -10.87
N ASP A 205 -2.08 6.43 -10.31
CA ASP A 205 -1.39 5.89 -9.13
C ASP A 205 -2.33 5.77 -7.94
N ASN A 206 -3.09 6.84 -7.64
CA ASN A 206 -4.05 6.83 -6.54
C ASN A 206 -5.14 5.76 -6.74
N ALA A 207 -5.61 5.53 -7.97
CA ALA A 207 -6.61 4.49 -8.23
C ALA A 207 -6.07 3.09 -7.91
N MET A 208 -4.80 2.81 -8.25
CA MET A 208 -4.18 1.52 -7.96
C MET A 208 -3.84 1.37 -6.48
N ARG A 209 -3.36 2.44 -5.84
CA ARG A 209 -3.04 2.43 -4.40
C ARG A 209 -4.27 2.31 -3.52
N TRP A 210 -5.32 3.07 -3.81
CA TRP A 210 -6.52 3.10 -2.96
C TRP A 210 -7.53 2.01 -3.34
N GLY A 211 -7.61 1.66 -4.62
CA GLY A 211 -8.56 0.66 -5.12
C GLY A 211 -8.05 -0.78 -5.05
N PHE A 212 -6.79 -1.01 -5.44
CA PHE A 212 -6.17 -2.34 -5.44
C PHE A 212 -5.18 -2.54 -4.28
N ASN A 213 -5.07 -1.55 -3.39
CA ASN A 213 -4.21 -1.60 -2.20
C ASN A 213 -2.75 -1.92 -2.53
N TRP A 214 -2.24 -1.31 -3.60
CA TRP A 214 -0.82 -1.33 -3.95
C TRP A 214 -0.07 -0.30 -3.10
N ASP A 215 1.10 -0.67 -2.60
CA ASP A 215 1.93 0.25 -1.82
C ASP A 215 2.39 1.45 -2.67
N LEU A 216 2.78 1.16 -3.92
CA LEU A 216 3.17 2.13 -4.95
C LEU A 216 2.25 2.02 -6.17
N GLY A 217 1.84 3.17 -6.69
CA GLY A 217 1.19 3.24 -8.00
C GLY A 217 2.16 2.89 -9.14
N PRO A 218 1.67 2.61 -10.37
CA PRO A 218 2.52 2.33 -11.53
C PRO A 218 3.66 3.33 -11.77
N PHE A 219 3.42 4.63 -11.68
CA PHE A 219 4.43 5.65 -11.97
C PHE A 219 5.36 5.91 -10.78
N GLU A 220 4.83 5.84 -9.56
CA GLU A 220 5.64 5.73 -8.34
C GLU A 220 6.59 4.53 -8.37
N LEU A 221 6.13 3.39 -8.87
CA LEU A 221 6.93 2.20 -9.01
C LEU A 221 8.05 2.39 -10.05
N LEU A 222 7.76 3.02 -11.19
CA LEU A 222 8.77 3.36 -12.19
C LEU A 222 9.88 4.25 -11.62
N ASP A 223 9.53 5.26 -10.82
CA ASP A 223 10.51 6.09 -10.13
C ASP A 223 11.36 5.27 -9.15
N ALA A 224 10.73 4.34 -8.42
CA ALA A 224 11.42 3.51 -7.44
C ALA A 224 12.41 2.51 -8.08
N ILE A 225 12.05 1.86 -9.19
CA ILE A 225 12.92 0.88 -9.86
C ILE A 225 13.89 1.52 -10.85
N GLY A 226 13.66 2.78 -11.23
CA GLY A 226 14.46 3.56 -12.18
C GLY A 226 13.90 3.49 -13.60
N LEU A 227 13.45 4.63 -14.13
CA LEU A 227 12.84 4.71 -15.47
C LEU A 227 13.85 4.37 -16.58
N LYS A 228 15.08 4.88 -16.46
CA LYS A 228 16.12 4.68 -17.47
C LYS A 228 16.47 3.19 -17.61
N GLU A 229 16.75 2.55 -16.48
CA GLU A 229 17.05 1.12 -16.38
C GLU A 229 15.87 0.28 -16.87
N THR A 230 14.64 0.69 -16.54
CA THR A 230 13.43 0.02 -17.02
C THR A 230 13.32 0.09 -18.53
N VAL A 231 13.54 1.26 -19.14
CA VAL A 231 13.51 1.45 -20.59
C VAL A 231 14.59 0.63 -21.30
N GLU A 232 15.80 0.57 -20.74
CA GLU A 232 16.88 -0.26 -21.27
C GLU A 232 16.53 -1.76 -21.24
N ARG A 233 15.95 -2.25 -20.14
CA ARG A 233 15.48 -3.64 -20.05
C ARG A 233 14.32 -3.94 -21.00
N ILE A 234 13.35 -3.03 -21.15
CA ILE A 234 12.24 -3.19 -22.12
C ILE A 234 12.79 -3.35 -23.54
N LYS A 235 13.79 -2.54 -23.93
CA LYS A 235 14.46 -2.66 -25.23
C LYS A 235 15.21 -3.99 -25.38
N LYS A 236 15.91 -4.43 -24.34
CA LYS A 236 16.61 -5.74 -24.32
C LYS A 236 15.64 -6.90 -24.49
N ASP A 237 14.44 -6.79 -23.93
CA ASP A 237 13.37 -7.77 -24.08
C ASP A 237 12.67 -7.70 -25.46
N GLY A 238 13.10 -6.81 -26.35
CA GLY A 238 12.56 -6.68 -27.71
C GLY A 238 11.18 -6.04 -27.79
N LEU A 239 10.74 -5.35 -26.73
CA LEU A 239 9.42 -4.74 -26.66
C LEU A 239 9.44 -3.25 -27.02
N GLN A 240 8.29 -2.76 -27.48
CA GLN A 240 8.12 -1.34 -27.77
C GLN A 240 8.06 -0.52 -26.48
N VAL A 241 8.90 0.51 -26.40
CA VAL A 241 8.91 1.45 -25.28
C VAL A 241 7.75 2.44 -25.45
N PRO A 242 6.89 2.63 -24.42
CA PRO A 242 5.85 3.64 -24.44
C PRO A 242 6.39 5.05 -24.70
N ALA A 243 5.69 5.83 -25.54
CA ALA A 243 6.07 7.20 -25.86
C ALA A 243 6.22 8.07 -24.60
N LEU A 244 5.34 7.85 -23.61
CA LEU A 244 5.37 8.52 -22.31
C LEU A 244 6.71 8.35 -21.58
N PHE A 245 7.32 7.15 -21.62
CA PHE A 245 8.60 6.92 -20.94
C PHE A 245 9.72 7.71 -21.59
N THR A 246 9.73 7.77 -22.92
CA THR A 246 10.69 8.56 -23.68
C THR A 246 10.52 10.06 -23.39
N GLN A 247 9.28 10.55 -23.37
CA GLN A 247 8.95 11.94 -23.04
C GLN A 247 9.49 12.36 -21.66
N VAL A 248 9.35 11.51 -20.64
CA VAL A 248 9.82 11.81 -19.27
C VAL A 248 11.34 11.71 -19.18
N LEU A 249 11.99 10.79 -19.90
CA LEU A 249 13.45 10.75 -19.98
C LEU A 249 14.04 12.03 -20.60
N GLU A 250 13.40 12.57 -21.64
CA GLU A 250 13.89 13.74 -22.36
C GLU A 250 13.54 15.07 -21.67
N LYS A 251 12.33 15.18 -21.10
CA LYS A 251 11.77 16.45 -20.62
C LYS A 251 11.48 16.49 -19.12
N GLY A 252 11.45 15.33 -18.47
CA GLY A 252 11.12 15.15 -17.05
C GLY A 252 12.29 14.61 -16.24
N GLU A 253 13.55 14.86 -16.65
CA GLU A 253 14.75 14.43 -15.92
C GLU A 253 14.79 12.93 -15.55
N GLY A 254 14.00 12.10 -16.26
CA GLY A 254 13.89 10.66 -16.01
C GLY A 254 13.06 10.26 -14.79
N VAL A 255 12.26 11.15 -14.17
CA VAL A 255 11.38 10.80 -13.05
C VAL A 255 9.97 11.39 -13.21
N PHE A 256 8.95 10.65 -12.77
CA PHE A 256 7.55 11.08 -12.81
C PHE A 256 7.20 12.02 -11.66
N TYR A 257 7.79 11.83 -10.49
CA TYR A 257 7.54 12.63 -9.30
C TYR A 257 8.79 13.30 -8.73
N LYS A 258 8.59 14.48 -8.16
CA LYS A 258 9.62 15.21 -7.41
C LYS A 258 9.07 15.70 -6.08
N ASN A 259 9.89 15.69 -5.04
CA ASN A 259 9.58 16.36 -3.78
C ASN A 259 10.48 17.59 -3.65
N LYS A 260 9.87 18.75 -3.40
CA LYS A 260 10.57 20.01 -3.15
C LYS A 260 9.85 20.77 -2.06
N GLU A 261 10.56 21.12 -0.98
CA GLU A 261 10.06 21.94 0.14
C GLU A 261 8.75 21.39 0.76
N GLY A 262 8.66 20.07 0.95
CA GLY A 262 7.46 19.44 1.51
C GLY A 262 6.32 19.29 0.50
N ARG A 263 6.48 19.73 -0.75
CA ARG A 263 5.45 19.60 -1.79
C ARG A 263 5.88 18.56 -2.82
N ARG A 264 4.94 17.69 -3.15
CA ARG A 264 5.10 16.71 -4.22
C ARG A 264 4.64 17.32 -5.54
N TYR A 265 5.42 17.11 -6.58
CA TYR A 265 5.15 17.51 -7.95
C TYR A 265 5.10 16.27 -8.83
N TYR A 266 4.31 16.30 -9.89
CA TYR A 266 4.21 15.26 -10.90
C TYR A 266 4.49 15.85 -12.29
N PHE A 267 5.05 15.04 -13.18
CA PHE A 267 5.28 15.43 -14.57
C PHE A 267 3.94 15.45 -15.32
N ASP A 268 3.47 16.64 -15.67
CA ASP A 268 2.22 16.82 -16.42
C ASP A 268 2.45 16.63 -17.92
N LEU A 269 1.66 15.74 -18.51
CA LEU A 269 1.84 15.27 -19.89
C LEU A 269 1.45 16.34 -20.92
N LYS A 270 0.53 17.23 -20.56
CA LYS A 270 0.02 18.28 -21.43
C LYS A 270 1.03 19.42 -21.55
N SER A 271 1.55 19.89 -20.41
CA SER A 271 2.51 20.99 -20.35
C SER A 271 3.97 20.58 -20.51
N ASN A 272 4.31 19.29 -20.40
CA ASN A 272 5.69 18.80 -20.31
C ASN A 272 6.48 19.45 -19.16
N SER A 273 5.81 19.74 -18.04
CA SER A 273 6.42 20.41 -16.90
C SER A 273 5.91 19.83 -15.59
N TYR A 274 6.64 20.07 -14.50
CA TYR A 274 6.23 19.62 -13.18
C TYR A 274 5.14 20.53 -12.61
N GLN A 275 4.01 19.93 -12.27
CA GLN A 275 2.92 20.60 -11.55
C GLN A 275 2.81 20.06 -10.14
N ALA A 276 2.39 20.90 -9.21
CA ALA A 276 2.14 20.46 -7.84
C ALA A 276 1.04 19.39 -7.86
N VAL A 277 1.27 18.27 -7.19
CA VAL A 277 0.21 17.28 -6.92
C VAL A 277 -0.87 18.01 -6.11
N PRO A 278 -2.14 18.02 -6.57
CA PRO A 278 -3.20 18.73 -5.87
C PRO A 278 -3.34 18.23 -4.43
N THR A 279 -2.90 19.04 -3.47
CA THR A 279 -3.18 18.84 -2.05
C THR A 279 -4.42 19.63 -1.69
N LYS A 280 -5.31 19.01 -0.91
CA LYS A 280 -6.53 19.71 -0.48
C LYS A 280 -6.19 20.66 0.67
N PRO A 281 -6.81 21.86 0.72
CA PRO A 281 -6.47 22.86 1.73
C PRO A 281 -6.53 22.36 3.17
N ASN A 282 -7.45 21.43 3.45
CA ASN A 282 -7.70 20.92 4.81
C ASN A 282 -6.92 19.63 5.12
N ILE A 283 -5.94 19.23 4.29
CA ILE A 283 -5.11 18.06 4.54
C ILE A 283 -3.68 18.52 4.88
N LEU A 284 -3.25 18.17 6.10
CA LEU A 284 -1.87 18.33 6.54
C LEU A 284 -1.12 16.99 6.36
N LEU A 285 0.10 17.06 5.84
CA LEU A 285 0.99 15.92 5.71
C LEU A 285 2.19 16.15 6.64
N LEU A 286 2.35 15.28 7.64
CA LEU A 286 3.46 15.39 8.61
C LEU A 286 4.82 15.29 7.90
N LYS A 287 4.93 14.42 6.89
CA LYS A 287 6.13 14.37 6.04
C LYS A 287 6.49 15.72 5.41
N SER A 288 5.49 16.46 4.91
CA SER A 288 5.69 17.79 4.34
C SER A 288 6.20 18.80 5.37
N LEU A 289 5.65 18.76 6.59
CA LEU A 289 6.09 19.63 7.69
C LEU A 289 7.53 19.31 8.14
N ARG A 290 7.92 18.03 8.10
CA ARG A 290 9.31 17.60 8.36
C ARG A 290 10.28 18.17 7.33
N GLU A 291 9.95 18.10 6.05
CA GLU A 291 10.75 18.68 4.96
C GLU A 291 10.82 20.21 5.03
N GLN A 292 9.87 20.86 5.71
CA GLN A 292 9.85 22.29 6.00
C GLN A 292 10.55 22.64 7.33
N ASN A 293 11.30 21.71 7.93
CA ASN A 293 11.99 21.88 9.22
C ASN A 293 11.08 22.29 10.39
N ARG A 294 9.83 21.82 10.41
CA ARG A 294 8.87 22.12 11.50
C ARG A 294 8.89 21.12 12.66
N VAL A 295 9.84 20.17 12.65
CA VAL A 295 10.07 19.28 13.79
C VAL A 295 10.78 20.09 14.87
N MET A 296 10.12 20.29 16.00
CA MET A 296 10.69 21.03 17.13
C MET A 296 11.60 20.16 17.98
N LYS A 297 11.19 18.91 18.19
CA LYS A 297 11.93 17.93 19.00
C LYS A 297 11.59 16.51 18.55
N SER A 298 12.53 15.58 18.70
CA SER A 298 12.29 14.16 18.44
C SER A 298 13.13 13.31 19.36
N ASN A 299 12.62 12.12 19.71
CA ASN A 299 13.37 11.03 20.31
C ASN A 299 13.19 9.75 19.47
N ALA A 300 13.48 8.58 20.03
CA ALA A 300 13.45 7.30 19.32
C ALA A 300 12.03 6.83 18.94
N SER A 301 10.99 7.30 19.65
CA SER A 301 9.62 6.79 19.51
C SER A 301 8.58 7.85 19.21
N ALA A 302 8.91 9.14 19.37
CA ALA A 302 8.00 10.24 19.09
C ALA A 302 8.70 11.50 18.54
N SER A 303 7.92 12.36 17.88
CA SER A 303 8.34 13.70 17.46
C SER A 303 7.28 14.73 17.81
N LEU A 304 7.73 15.92 18.20
CA LEU A 304 6.88 17.08 18.41
C LEU A 304 7.02 18.01 17.20
N ILE A 305 5.92 18.20 16.47
CA ILE A 305 5.90 18.90 15.19
C ILE A 305 4.96 20.10 15.30
N ASP A 306 5.40 21.26 14.81
CA ASP A 306 4.56 22.44 14.70
C ASP A 306 3.62 22.29 13.49
N LEU A 307 2.31 22.23 13.73
CA LEU A 307 1.29 22.17 12.68
C LEU A 307 0.96 23.55 12.11
N GLY A 308 1.25 24.63 12.82
CA GLY A 308 0.77 25.98 12.54
C GLY A 308 -0.41 26.34 13.43
N ASP A 309 -0.85 27.59 13.35
CA ASP A 309 -2.01 28.11 14.09
C ASP A 309 -1.91 27.92 15.63
N GLY A 310 -0.67 27.81 16.13
CA GLY A 310 -0.39 27.54 17.53
C GLY A 310 -0.64 26.08 17.96
N VAL A 311 -0.81 25.14 17.05
CA VAL A 311 -1.11 23.73 17.36
C VAL A 311 0.14 22.85 17.18
N LEU A 312 0.42 22.01 18.17
CA LEU A 312 1.49 21.00 18.08
C LEU A 312 0.92 19.63 17.73
N CYS A 313 1.75 18.79 17.11
CA CYS A 313 1.49 17.38 16.90
C CYS A 313 2.49 16.53 17.66
N LEU A 314 2.03 15.65 18.53
CA LEU A 314 2.81 14.55 19.08
C LEU A 314 2.66 13.34 18.14
N GLU A 315 3.65 13.15 17.28
CA GLU A 315 3.71 12.04 16.34
C GLU A 315 4.38 10.81 16.95
N PHE A 316 3.67 9.68 16.99
CA PHE A 316 4.24 8.38 17.34
C PHE A 316 4.90 7.74 16.13
N HIS A 317 6.07 7.15 16.34
CA HIS A 317 6.79 6.39 15.31
C HIS A 317 7.60 5.21 15.89
N SER A 318 7.32 4.80 17.12
CA SER A 318 7.79 3.51 17.65
C SER A 318 7.26 2.34 16.80
N LYS A 319 7.82 1.15 16.99
CA LYS A 319 7.36 -0.05 16.25
C LYS A 319 5.86 -0.28 16.50
N MET A 320 5.07 -0.26 15.43
CA MET A 320 3.59 -0.35 15.47
C MET A 320 2.92 0.77 16.28
N ASN A 321 3.63 1.87 16.56
CA ASN A 321 3.20 2.95 17.45
C ASN A 321 2.81 2.43 18.84
N ALA A 322 3.55 1.43 19.33
CA ALA A 322 3.40 0.92 20.69
C ALA A 322 3.88 1.96 21.70
N ILE A 323 3.08 2.19 22.74
CA ILE A 323 3.33 3.23 23.76
C ILE A 323 4.44 2.75 24.68
N ASP A 324 5.50 3.55 24.76
CA ASP A 324 6.68 3.35 25.59
C ASP A 324 7.04 4.63 26.36
N ALA A 325 8.14 4.58 27.13
CA ALA A 325 8.59 5.69 27.95
C ALA A 325 9.01 6.91 27.13
N ASP A 326 9.54 6.72 25.92
CA ASP A 326 9.96 7.81 25.04
C ASP A 326 8.74 8.61 24.52
N ILE A 327 7.64 7.92 24.18
CA ILE A 327 6.36 8.58 23.88
C ILE A 327 5.85 9.37 25.08
N ALA A 328 5.84 8.77 26.26
CA ALA A 328 5.34 9.42 27.48
C ALA A 328 6.18 10.67 27.83
N LEU A 329 7.51 10.57 27.76
CA LEU A 329 8.43 11.68 28.05
C LEU A 329 8.15 12.89 27.17
N LEU A 330 8.09 12.69 25.85
CA LEU A 330 7.82 13.78 24.92
C LEU A 330 6.37 14.29 25.04
N GLY A 331 5.43 13.41 25.41
CA GLY A 331 4.05 13.78 25.70
C GLY A 331 3.91 14.71 26.90
N PHE A 332 4.57 14.41 28.02
CA PHE A 332 4.59 15.30 29.19
C PHE A 332 5.21 16.66 28.86
N GLU A 333 6.29 16.68 28.10
CA GLU A 333 6.91 17.93 27.65
C GLU A 333 5.96 18.73 26.75
N ALA A 334 5.26 18.07 25.82
CA ALA A 334 4.27 18.73 24.96
C ALA A 334 3.12 19.34 25.77
N LEU A 335 2.61 18.63 26.79
CA LEU A 335 1.56 19.10 27.68
C LEU A 335 1.99 20.32 28.50
N GLU A 336 3.19 20.31 29.06
CA GLU A 336 3.73 21.48 29.76
C GLU A 336 3.97 22.66 28.82
N LYS A 337 4.39 22.38 27.57
CA LYS A 337 4.60 23.41 26.55
C LYS A 337 3.29 24.09 26.16
N ILE A 338 2.24 23.33 25.84
CA ILE A 338 0.94 23.92 25.50
C ILE A 338 0.38 24.70 26.68
N LYS A 339 0.58 24.26 27.93
CA LYS A 339 0.09 24.95 29.12
C LYS A 339 0.77 26.30 29.34
N ASN A 340 2.09 26.36 29.20
CA ASN A 340 2.88 27.53 29.61
C ASN A 340 3.17 28.52 28.46
N GLU A 341 3.02 28.12 27.20
CA GLU A 341 3.33 28.95 26.02
C GLU A 341 2.07 29.40 25.27
N ASN A 342 2.25 30.33 24.31
CA ASN A 342 1.17 30.85 23.46
C ASN A 342 0.78 29.86 22.34
N LEU A 343 0.34 28.67 22.73
CA LEU A 343 -0.14 27.60 21.87
C LEU A 343 -1.64 27.38 22.07
N SER A 344 -2.34 26.94 21.03
CA SER A 344 -3.78 26.67 21.01
C SER A 344 -4.14 25.28 21.52
N GLY A 345 -3.25 24.29 21.34
CA GLY A 345 -3.53 22.91 21.72
C GLY A 345 -2.53 21.89 21.19
N LEU A 346 -2.85 20.61 21.41
CA LEU A 346 -2.05 19.46 21.00
C LEU A 346 -2.90 18.47 20.20
N VAL A 347 -2.34 17.91 19.13
CA VAL A 347 -2.90 16.80 18.39
C VAL A 347 -2.01 15.59 18.57
N ILE A 348 -2.59 14.44 18.92
CA ILE A 348 -1.90 13.14 18.90
C ILE A 348 -2.30 12.44 17.60
N ALA A 349 -1.36 12.33 16.66
CA ALA A 349 -1.59 11.78 15.33
C ALA A 349 -0.29 11.26 14.73
N ASN A 350 -0.35 10.32 13.79
CA ASN A 350 0.81 9.87 13.02
C ASN A 350 0.41 9.45 11.60
N GLN A 351 1.39 9.16 10.74
CA GLN A 351 1.15 8.65 9.37
C GLN A 351 1.69 7.23 9.16
N GLY A 352 1.67 6.40 10.21
CA GLY A 352 2.03 4.97 10.15
C GLY A 352 0.91 4.07 9.63
N GLU A 353 1.04 2.75 9.82
CA GLU A 353 0.00 1.77 9.44
C GLU A 353 -1.19 1.77 10.42
N ASN A 354 -0.93 2.07 11.69
CA ASN A 354 -1.89 2.04 12.78
C ASN A 354 -1.70 3.28 13.66
N PHE A 355 -2.76 3.78 14.29
CA PHE A 355 -2.61 4.84 15.28
C PHE A 355 -1.77 4.38 16.47
N SER A 356 -2.15 3.28 17.13
CA SER A 356 -1.36 2.63 18.18
C SER A 356 -1.92 1.24 18.52
N VAL A 357 -1.04 0.26 18.66
CA VAL A 357 -1.40 -1.09 19.14
C VAL A 357 -1.46 -1.20 20.67
N GLY A 358 -1.34 -0.08 21.39
CA GLY A 358 -1.38 -0.02 22.85
C GLY A 358 0.01 -0.06 23.50
N ALA A 359 0.07 -0.49 24.75
CA ALA A 359 1.32 -0.56 25.51
C ALA A 359 2.27 -1.61 24.92
N ASN A 360 3.59 -1.38 25.07
CA ASN A 360 4.61 -2.34 24.65
C ASN A 360 4.62 -3.59 25.58
N LEU A 361 3.78 -4.57 25.25
CA LEU A 361 3.62 -5.81 26.03
C LEU A 361 4.90 -6.65 26.09
N MET A 362 5.78 -6.56 25.09
CA MET A 362 7.05 -7.28 25.10
C MET A 362 7.95 -6.77 26.21
N LEU A 363 7.99 -5.45 26.41
CA LEU A 363 8.76 -4.84 27.49
C LEU A 363 8.19 -5.23 28.86
N ILE A 364 6.86 -5.17 29.04
CA ILE A 364 6.21 -5.58 30.28
C ILE A 364 6.50 -7.06 30.60
N TRP A 365 6.42 -7.93 29.59
CA TRP A 365 6.72 -9.35 29.74
C TRP A 365 8.18 -9.59 30.13
N LEU A 366 9.13 -8.87 29.52
CA LEU A 366 10.55 -8.99 29.84
C LEU A 366 10.85 -8.58 31.28
N GLU A 367 10.36 -7.42 31.72
CA GLU A 367 10.52 -6.92 33.10
C GLU A 367 9.88 -7.89 34.11
N SER A 368 8.70 -8.43 33.78
CA SER A 368 8.01 -9.42 34.61
C SER A 368 8.82 -10.71 34.74
N GLN A 369 9.45 -11.18 33.65
CA GLN A 369 10.28 -12.39 33.67
C GLN A 369 11.54 -12.21 34.53
N GLN A 370 12.09 -11.00 34.56
CA GLN A 370 13.24 -10.64 35.37
C GLN A 370 12.89 -10.35 36.84
N GLY A 371 11.60 -10.33 37.20
CA GLY A 371 11.14 -10.01 38.55
C GLY A 371 11.25 -8.52 38.90
N ASN A 372 11.39 -7.64 37.90
CA ASN A 372 11.52 -6.20 38.07
C ASN A 372 10.15 -5.53 38.30
N TRP A 373 9.42 -5.98 39.32
CA TRP A 373 8.04 -5.53 39.59
C TRP A 373 7.92 -4.02 39.81
N LYS A 374 8.96 -3.39 40.36
CA LYS A 374 9.02 -1.95 40.55
C LYS A 374 8.98 -1.19 39.21
N ASN A 375 9.74 -1.67 38.21
CA ASN A 375 9.72 -1.07 36.87
C ASN A 375 8.34 -1.23 36.23
N VAL A 376 7.71 -2.41 36.38
CA VAL A 376 6.34 -2.65 35.87
C VAL A 376 5.34 -1.69 36.53
N GLU A 377 5.41 -1.49 37.85
CA GLU A 377 4.57 -0.53 38.55
C GLU A 377 4.81 0.90 38.04
N GLU A 378 6.06 1.31 37.87
CA GLU A 378 6.43 2.63 37.34
C GLU A 378 5.90 2.84 35.92
N MET A 379 5.99 1.83 35.04
CA MET A 379 5.44 1.88 33.69
C MET A 379 3.92 2.08 33.70
N VAL A 380 3.19 1.32 34.52
CA VAL A 380 1.73 1.44 34.66
C VAL A 380 1.36 2.83 35.20
N ARG A 381 2.08 3.29 36.23
CA ARG A 381 1.81 4.57 36.89
C ARG A 381 2.11 5.75 35.95
N GLN A 382 3.21 5.70 35.19
CA GLN A 382 3.51 6.71 34.16
C GLN A 382 2.44 6.76 33.08
N PHE A 383 2.01 5.59 32.58
CA PHE A 383 0.97 5.50 31.56
C PHE A 383 -0.35 6.12 32.06
N GLN A 384 -0.80 5.74 33.26
CA GLN A 384 -2.04 6.29 33.85
C GLN A 384 -1.92 7.80 34.12
N ASN A 385 -0.78 8.26 34.64
CA ASN A 385 -0.53 9.69 34.82
C ASN A 385 -0.62 10.46 33.50
N PHE A 386 -0.07 9.90 32.42
CA PHE A 386 -0.14 10.53 31.11
C PHE A 386 -1.60 10.63 30.64
N CYS A 387 -2.39 9.54 30.69
CA CYS A 387 -3.83 9.58 30.39
C CYS A 387 -4.57 10.67 31.19
N MET A 388 -4.29 10.78 32.49
CA MET A 388 -4.94 11.78 33.34
C MET A 388 -4.54 13.21 32.98
N GLN A 389 -3.29 13.45 32.56
CA GLN A 389 -2.88 14.77 32.09
C GLN A 389 -3.45 15.13 30.72
N LEU A 390 -3.67 14.15 29.83
CA LEU A 390 -4.43 14.38 28.60
C LEU A 390 -5.84 14.88 28.94
N LYS A 391 -6.53 14.17 29.85
CA LYS A 391 -7.92 14.46 30.24
C LYS A 391 -8.13 15.78 30.95
N TYR A 392 -7.17 16.17 31.79
CA TYR A 392 -7.24 17.41 32.57
C TYR A 392 -6.32 18.50 32.03
N SER A 393 -5.93 18.41 30.75
CA SER A 393 -5.17 19.47 30.10
C SER A 393 -5.98 20.77 30.11
N PRO A 394 -5.36 21.92 30.45
CA PRO A 394 -6.04 23.22 30.40
C PRO A 394 -6.26 23.73 28.97
N LYS A 395 -5.65 23.09 27.97
CA LYS A 395 -5.83 23.37 26.55
C LYS A 395 -6.28 22.11 25.80
N PRO A 396 -7.05 22.26 24.70
CA PRO A 396 -7.54 21.11 23.95
C PRO A 396 -6.42 20.15 23.53
N VAL A 397 -6.64 18.87 23.80
CA VAL A 397 -5.83 17.77 23.27
C VAL A 397 -6.71 16.85 22.44
N VAL A 398 -6.44 16.72 21.15
CA VAL A 398 -7.26 15.91 20.23
C VAL A 398 -6.46 14.70 19.76
N ALA A 399 -7.02 13.50 19.91
CA ALA A 399 -6.47 12.30 19.28
C ALA A 399 -7.10 12.09 17.89
N ALA A 400 -6.29 11.75 16.89
CA ALA A 400 -6.75 11.41 15.54
C ALA A 400 -6.55 9.91 15.24
N PRO A 401 -7.36 9.01 15.84
CA PRO A 401 -7.19 7.57 15.69
C PRO A 401 -7.57 7.07 14.28
N PHE A 402 -6.82 6.08 13.79
CA PHE A 402 -7.03 5.38 12.53
C PHE A 402 -6.39 3.98 12.58
N GLY A 403 -6.74 3.10 11.65
CA GLY A 403 -6.22 1.73 11.65
C GLY A 403 -6.50 1.01 12.99
N LEU A 404 -5.52 0.24 13.48
CA LEU A 404 -5.62 -0.33 14.83
C LEU A 404 -5.40 0.75 15.90
N THR A 405 -6.36 0.82 16.83
CA THR A 405 -6.34 1.67 18.02
C THR A 405 -6.71 0.81 19.23
N LEU A 406 -5.72 0.11 19.78
CA LEU A 406 -5.93 -0.95 20.78
C LEU A 406 -5.40 -0.56 22.15
N GLY A 407 -6.01 -1.09 23.21
CA GLY A 407 -5.54 -0.91 24.60
C GLY A 407 -5.24 0.56 24.91
N GLY A 408 -3.97 0.84 25.24
CA GLY A 408 -3.54 2.20 25.56
C GLY A 408 -3.78 3.25 24.46
N GLY A 409 -3.80 2.88 23.18
CA GLY A 409 -4.18 3.79 22.10
C GLY A 409 -5.66 4.21 22.17
N CYS A 410 -6.53 3.28 22.58
CA CYS A 410 -7.95 3.56 22.85
C CYS A 410 -8.09 4.42 24.12
N GLU A 411 -7.34 4.11 25.18
CA GLU A 411 -7.35 4.90 26.41
C GLU A 411 -6.93 6.35 26.14
N PHE A 412 -5.86 6.60 25.39
CA PHE A 412 -5.47 7.97 25.00
C PHE A 412 -6.59 8.68 24.24
N SER A 413 -7.23 8.00 23.29
CA SER A 413 -8.33 8.56 22.51
C SER A 413 -9.55 8.93 23.36
N ILE A 414 -9.84 8.15 24.41
CA ILE A 414 -10.95 8.43 25.35
C ILE A 414 -10.63 9.59 26.29
N HIS A 415 -9.36 9.76 26.64
CA HIS A 415 -8.89 10.82 27.53
C HIS A 415 -8.57 12.14 26.80
N CYS A 416 -8.70 12.19 25.49
CA CYS A 416 -8.58 13.41 24.69
C CYS A 416 -9.95 14.08 24.47
N ASP A 417 -9.91 15.37 24.18
CA ASP A 417 -11.05 16.17 23.72
C ASP A 417 -11.50 15.75 22.30
N ARG A 418 -12.71 16.16 21.91
CA ARG A 418 -13.36 15.81 20.63
C ARG A 418 -13.62 17.01 19.74
#